data_AF-A0A534SF76-F1
#
_entry.id   AF-A0A534SF76-F1
#
_cell.length_a   1.000
_cell.length_b   1.000
_cell.length_c   1.000
_cell.angle_alpha   90.00
_cell.angle_beta   90.00
_cell.angle_gamma   90.00
#
_symmetry.space_group_name_H-M   'P 1'
#
loop_
_entity.id
_entity.type
_entity.pdbx_description
1 polymer ?
#
loop_
_entity_poly.entity_id
_entity_poly.type
_entity_poly.pdbx_seq_one_letter_code
_entity_poly.pdbx_strand_id
1 'polypeptide(L)'
;MHLGRIRHMPVVDEGRLVGIVSQRDLFRSALVTALGFGRKTSRTLIKSIRVKEIMTKKLITIAPDVNIKEAARQMVEKQIGCLPVVEGDRLIGIITETDILRYVAEN
;
A
#
# COMPACT_ATOMS: atom_id res chain seq x y z
N MET A 1 16.63 10.18 2.72
CA MET A 1 15.47 10.23 1.80
C MET A 1 14.29 10.74 2.60
N HIS A 2 13.89 11.99 2.39
CA HIS A 2 12.62 12.50 2.91
C HIS A 2 11.51 11.96 2.00
N LEU A 3 11.15 10.69 2.17
CA LEU A 3 9.92 10.17 1.59
C LEU A 3 8.79 10.98 2.23
N GLY A 4 8.03 11.71 1.42
CA GLY A 4 6.81 12.39 1.83
C GLY A 4 5.87 11.44 2.57
N ARG A 5 4.77 11.97 3.11
CA ARG A 5 3.72 11.25 3.89
C ARG A 5 3.00 10.14 3.08
N ILE A 6 3.73 9.22 2.47
CA ILE A 6 3.24 8.11 1.64
C ILE A 6 3.10 6.91 2.56
N ARG A 7 1.85 6.53 2.83
CA ARG A 7 1.51 5.41 3.72
C ARG A 7 1.40 4.08 2.97
N HIS A 8 1.17 4.12 1.66
CA HIS A 8 0.91 2.96 0.81
C HIS A 8 1.58 3.13 -0.55
N MET A 9 2.18 2.06 -1.06
CA MET A 9 2.88 2.00 -2.33
C MET A 9 2.39 0.79 -3.13
N PRO A 10 1.63 0.98 -4.20
CA PRO A 10 1.33 -0.09 -5.16
C PRO A 10 2.62 -0.63 -5.77
N VAL A 11 2.69 -1.95 -5.93
CA VAL A 11 3.77 -2.65 -6.62
C VAL A 11 3.20 -3.17 -7.93
N VAL A 12 3.85 -2.81 -9.03
CA VAL A 12 3.35 -3.04 -10.38
C VAL A 12 4.40 -3.83 -11.18
N ASP A 13 3.94 -4.80 -11.97
CA ASP A 13 4.74 -5.56 -12.94
C ASP A 13 4.08 -5.44 -14.31
N GLU A 14 4.79 -4.88 -15.28
CA GLU A 14 4.26 -4.60 -16.63
C GLU A 14 2.90 -3.88 -16.65
N GLY A 15 2.69 -2.93 -15.72
CA GLY A 15 1.44 -2.19 -15.58
C GLY A 15 0.35 -2.89 -14.76
N ARG A 16 0.55 -4.17 -14.42
CA ARG A 16 -0.39 -4.98 -13.62
C ARG A 16 -0.09 -4.83 -12.13
N LEU A 17 -1.12 -4.63 -11.32
CA LEU A 17 -0.97 -4.55 -9.87
C LEU A 17 -0.64 -5.94 -9.29
N VAL A 18 0.53 -6.09 -8.69
CA VAL A 18 1.01 -7.37 -8.13
C VAL A 18 1.16 -7.35 -6.61
N GLY A 19 1.09 -6.18 -5.99
CA GLY A 19 1.21 -6.05 -4.54
C GLY A 19 0.94 -4.64 -4.03
N ILE A 20 0.86 -4.52 -2.72
CA ILE A 20 0.90 -3.23 -2.03
C ILE A 20 1.86 -3.32 -0.85
N VAL A 21 2.65 -2.27 -0.65
CA VAL A 21 3.50 -2.10 0.53
C VAL A 21 2.98 -0.91 1.31
N SER A 22 2.59 -1.14 2.55
CA SER A 22 2.27 -0.08 3.49
C SER A 22 3.46 0.28 4.36
N GLN A 23 3.39 1.43 5.02
CA GLN A 23 4.35 1.81 6.05
C GLN A 23 4.48 0.73 7.14
N ARG A 24 3.37 0.04 7.49
CA ARG A 24 3.34 -1.05 8.46
C ARG A 24 4.14 -2.27 7.98
N ASP A 25 4.11 -2.57 6.68
CA ASP A 25 4.88 -3.67 6.09
C ASP A 25 6.39 -3.38 6.17
N LEU A 26 6.80 -2.14 5.92
CA LEU A 26 8.19 -1.68 6.07
C LEU A 26 8.67 -1.72 7.52
N PHE A 27 7.81 -1.37 8.48
CA PHE A 27 8.14 -1.47 9.90
C PHE A 27 8.33 -2.92 10.33
N ARG A 28 7.47 -3.84 9.87
CA ARG A 28 7.59 -5.26 10.21
C ARG A 28 8.90 -5.87 9.68
N SER A 29 9.30 -5.54 8.45
CA SER A 29 10.58 -6.00 7.91
C SER A 29 11.77 -5.41 8.67
N ALA A 30 11.69 -4.12 9.04
CA ALA A 30 12.73 -3.48 9.85
C ALA A 30 12.83 -4.11 11.26
N LEU A 31 11.70 -4.47 11.88
CA LEU A 31 11.66 -5.06 13.22
C LEU A 31 12.21 -6.50 13.25
N VAL A 32 11.85 -7.33 12.27
CA VAL A 32 12.44 -8.69 12.10
C VAL A 32 13.95 -8.59 11.93
N THR A 33 14.43 -7.59 11.20
CA THR A 33 15.86 -7.34 11.00
C THR A 33 16.54 -6.91 12.31
N ALA A 34 15.89 -6.06 13.10
CA ALA A 34 16.44 -5.51 14.35
C ALA A 34 16.47 -6.51 15.50
N LEU A 35 15.48 -7.42 15.58
CA LEU A 35 15.36 -8.42 16.65
C LEU A 35 16.17 -9.69 16.39
N GLY A 36 16.54 -9.97 15.13
CA GLY A 36 17.23 -11.20 14.75
C GLY A 36 18.76 -11.17 14.86
N PHE A 37 19.43 -10.04 14.59
CA PHE A 37 20.90 -10.00 14.53
C PHE A 37 21.44 -8.60 14.87
N GLY A 38 22.52 -8.56 15.66
CA GLY A 38 23.11 -7.35 16.23
C GLY A 38 23.34 -6.19 15.24
N ARG A 39 23.31 -4.96 15.80
CA ARG A 39 23.26 -3.63 15.15
C ARG A 39 24.17 -3.38 13.92
N LYS A 40 25.20 -4.19 13.65
CA LYS A 40 26.10 -4.04 12.48
C LYS A 40 25.60 -4.76 11.20
N THR A 41 24.72 -5.75 11.29
CA THR A 41 24.26 -6.56 10.12
C THR A 41 22.97 -6.02 9.47
N SER A 42 22.20 -5.22 10.20
CA SER A 42 20.85 -4.76 9.82
C SER A 42 20.77 -3.98 8.48
N ARG A 43 21.76 -3.14 8.15
CA ARG A 43 21.72 -2.36 6.88
C ARG A 43 21.91 -3.22 5.63
N THR A 44 22.73 -4.26 5.70
CA THR A 44 22.97 -5.16 4.57
C THR A 44 21.75 -6.04 4.33
N LEU A 45 21.08 -6.49 5.39
CA LEU A 45 19.87 -7.29 5.30
C LEU A 45 18.71 -6.52 4.63
N ILE A 46 18.47 -5.26 5.02
CA ILE A 46 17.45 -4.42 4.37
C ILE A 46 17.73 -4.23 2.87
N LYS A 47 19.02 -4.17 2.46
CA LYS A 47 19.38 -4.12 1.02
C LYS A 47 19.10 -5.43 0.27
N SER A 48 19.08 -6.57 0.97
CA SER A 48 18.87 -7.88 0.35
C SER A 48 17.40 -8.29 0.27
N ILE A 49 16.54 -7.72 1.12
CA ILE A 49 15.10 -8.04 1.13
C ILE A 49 14.45 -7.45 -0.12
N ARG A 50 13.73 -8.29 -0.86
CA ARG A 50 13.02 -7.85 -2.06
C ARG A 50 11.61 -7.41 -1.70
N VAL A 51 11.13 -6.36 -2.35
CA VAL A 51 9.75 -5.84 -2.17
C VAL A 51 8.69 -6.94 -2.27
N LYS A 52 8.86 -7.86 -3.22
CA LYS A 52 7.95 -9.01 -3.43
C LYS A 52 7.81 -9.96 -2.24
N GLU A 53 8.76 -9.94 -1.30
CA GLU A 53 8.78 -10.79 -0.11
C GLU A 53 8.00 -10.17 1.05
N ILE A 54 7.82 -8.84 1.05
CA ILE A 54 7.17 -8.09 2.13
C ILE A 54 5.83 -7.49 1.72
N MET A 55 5.53 -7.41 0.42
CA MET A 55 4.28 -6.84 -0.07
C MET A 55 3.07 -7.72 0.25
N THR A 56 1.94 -7.09 0.51
CA THR A 56 0.65 -7.78 0.61
C THR A 56 0.19 -8.16 -0.79
N LYS A 57 -0.09 -9.46 -0.99
CA LYS A 57 -0.57 -10.03 -2.27
C LYS A 57 -2.09 -10.21 -2.34
N LYS A 58 -2.77 -10.18 -1.19
CA LYS A 58 -4.24 -10.20 -1.14
C LYS A 58 -4.73 -8.77 -1.41
N LEU A 59 -4.80 -8.44 -2.68
CA LEU A 59 -5.16 -7.11 -3.16
C LEU A 59 -6.67 -6.91 -3.02
N ILE A 60 -7.06 -5.80 -2.39
CA ILE A 60 -8.43 -5.32 -2.38
C ILE A 60 -8.41 -4.09 -3.28
N THR A 61 -9.18 -4.12 -4.36
CA THR A 61 -9.15 -3.11 -5.44
C THR A 61 -10.58 -2.74 -5.82
N ILE A 62 -10.74 -1.63 -6.51
CA ILE A 62 -12.01 -1.18 -7.09
C ILE A 62 -11.83 -0.84 -8.57
N ALA A 63 -12.93 -0.93 -9.33
CA ALA A 63 -12.99 -0.45 -10.70
C ALA A 63 -13.19 1.09 -10.73
N PRO A 64 -12.78 1.79 -11.81
CA PRO A 64 -12.88 3.26 -11.90
C PRO A 64 -14.31 3.81 -11.88
N ASP A 65 -15.30 3.01 -12.23
CA ASP A 65 -16.73 3.36 -12.26
C ASP A 65 -17.44 3.13 -10.92
N VAL A 66 -16.75 2.58 -9.92
CA VAL A 66 -17.30 2.38 -8.58
C VAL A 66 -17.54 3.72 -7.89
N ASN A 67 -18.74 3.90 -7.35
CA ASN A 67 -19.09 5.14 -6.65
C ASN A 67 -18.26 5.32 -5.36
N ILE A 68 -18.04 6.58 -4.97
CA ILE A 68 -17.19 6.92 -3.81
C ILE A 68 -17.74 6.38 -2.48
N LYS A 69 -19.06 6.26 -2.34
CA LYS A 69 -19.71 5.71 -1.14
C LYS A 69 -19.38 4.24 -0.95
N GLU A 70 -19.35 3.48 -2.04
CA GLU A 70 -19.00 2.06 -2.07
C GLU A 70 -17.51 1.88 -1.79
N ALA A 71 -16.65 2.73 -2.36
CA ALA A 71 -15.23 2.75 -2.00
C ALA A 71 -15.03 3.00 -0.49
N ALA A 72 -15.73 3.98 0.09
CA ALA A 72 -15.70 4.25 1.52
C ALA A 72 -16.20 3.06 2.36
N ARG A 73 -17.30 2.42 1.94
CA ARG A 73 -17.86 1.23 2.60
C ARG A 73 -16.83 0.09 2.63
N GLN A 74 -16.18 -0.17 1.50
CA GLN A 74 -15.14 -1.20 1.43
C GLN A 74 -13.93 -0.88 2.32
N MET A 75 -13.50 0.39 2.39
CA MET A 75 -12.43 0.81 3.30
C MET A 75 -12.77 0.50 4.77
N VAL A 76 -14.01 0.80 5.19
CA VAL A 76 -14.49 0.53 6.56
C VAL A 76 -14.60 -0.97 6.83
N GLU A 77 -15.30 -1.72 5.97
CA GLU A 77 -15.54 -3.15 6.15
C GLU A 77 -14.26 -3.97 6.15
N LYS A 78 -13.27 -3.56 5.35
CA LYS A 78 -11.99 -4.27 5.23
C LYS A 78 -10.90 -3.69 6.12
N GLN A 79 -11.19 -2.60 6.85
CA GLN A 79 -10.25 -1.89 7.72
C GLN A 79 -8.95 -1.48 7.00
N ILE A 80 -9.09 -0.92 5.79
CA ILE A 80 -7.98 -0.48 4.93
C ILE A 80 -8.08 1.01 4.64
N GLY A 81 -6.92 1.68 4.59
CA GLY A 81 -6.86 3.14 4.40
C GLY A 81 -6.65 3.62 2.97
N CYS A 82 -6.60 2.70 2.01
CA CYS A 82 -6.53 2.99 0.59
C CYS A 82 -7.08 1.85 -0.26
N LEU A 83 -7.50 2.19 -1.47
CA LEU A 83 -7.93 1.26 -2.51
C LEU A 83 -7.19 1.60 -3.81
N PRO A 84 -6.39 0.67 -4.35
CA PRO A 84 -5.95 0.75 -5.74
C PRO A 84 -7.15 0.68 -6.68
N VAL A 85 -7.13 1.55 -7.70
CA VAL A 85 -8.14 1.60 -8.76
C VAL A 85 -7.57 0.89 -9.98
N VAL A 86 -8.28 -0.11 -10.49
CA VAL A 86 -7.81 -1.00 -11.56
C VAL A 86 -8.81 -1.12 -12.71
N GLU A 87 -8.30 -1.22 -13.94
CA GLU A 87 -9.04 -1.70 -15.11
C GLU A 87 -8.59 -3.13 -15.40
N GLY A 88 -9.41 -4.11 -15.02
CA GLY A 88 -8.95 -5.51 -14.97
C GLY A 88 -7.87 -5.68 -13.91
N ASP A 89 -6.64 -5.93 -14.34
CA ASP A 89 -5.45 -6.04 -13.47
C ASP A 89 -4.52 -4.82 -13.56
N ARG A 90 -4.79 -3.91 -14.50
CA ARG A 90 -3.95 -2.76 -14.75
C ARG A 90 -4.22 -1.69 -13.70
N LEU A 91 -3.17 -1.25 -13.01
CA LEU A 91 -3.28 -0.15 -12.07
C LEU A 91 -3.45 1.17 -12.83
N ILE A 92 -4.54 1.89 -12.57
CA ILE A 92 -4.82 3.20 -13.17
C ILE A 92 -4.85 4.33 -12.13
N GLY A 93 -4.97 4.01 -10.83
CA GLY A 93 -4.97 5.01 -9.78
C GLY A 93 -4.98 4.43 -8.37
N ILE A 94 -5.05 5.31 -7.39
CA ILE A 94 -5.20 4.97 -5.98
C ILE A 94 -6.03 6.05 -5.29
N ILE A 95 -6.98 5.63 -4.45
CA ILE A 95 -7.76 6.53 -3.61
C ILE A 95 -7.51 6.18 -2.13
N THR A 96 -7.43 7.19 -1.28
CA THR A 96 -7.22 7.06 0.16
C THR A 96 -8.37 7.64 0.95
N GLU A 97 -8.45 7.32 2.24
CA GLU A 97 -9.41 7.93 3.17
C GLU A 97 -9.34 9.47 3.13
N THR A 98 -8.14 10.03 2.98
CA THR A 98 -7.95 11.50 2.93
C THR A 98 -8.54 12.10 1.66
N ASP A 99 -8.52 11.40 0.54
CA ASP A 99 -9.15 11.86 -0.70
C ASP A 99 -10.67 11.89 -0.56
N ILE A 100 -11.25 10.89 0.11
CA ILE A 100 -12.69 10.84 0.43
C ILE A 100 -13.07 11.98 1.36
N LEU A 101 -12.30 12.20 2.43
CA LEU A 101 -12.53 13.30 3.36
C LEU A 101 -12.41 14.66 2.66
N ARG A 102 -11.44 14.83 1.77
CA ARG A 102 -11.29 16.05 0.97
C ARG A 102 -12.50 16.27 0.07
N TYR A 103 -12.94 15.23 -0.64
CA TYR A 103 -14.11 15.32 -1.51
C TYR A 103 -15.36 15.79 -0.76
N VAL A 104 -15.63 15.23 0.43
CA VAL A 104 -16.77 15.60 1.29
C VAL A 104 -16.61 17.00 1.92
N ALA A 105 -15.38 17.48 2.11
CA ALA A 105 -15.16 18.82 2.63
C ALA A 105 -15.33 19.91 1.55
N GLU A 106 -15.12 19.55 0.28
CA GLU A 106 -15.14 20.47 -0.86
C GLU A 106 -16.46 20.41 -1.68
N ASN A 107 -17.34 19.43 -1.41
CA ASN A 107 -18.63 19.21 -2.09
C ASN A 107 -19.72 18.85 -1.08
#